data_AF-A0A495VE35-F1
#
_entry.id   AF-A0A495VE35-F1
#
_cell.length_a   1.000
_cell.length_b   1.000
_cell.length_c   1.000
_cell.angle_alpha   90.00
_cell.angle_beta   90.00
_cell.angle_gamma   90.00
#
_symmetry.space_group_name_H-M   'P 1'
#
loop_
_entity.id
_entity.type
_entity.pdbx_description
1 polymer ?
#
loop_
_entity_poly.entity_id
_entity_poly.type
_entity_poly.pdbx_seq_one_letter_code
_entity_poly.pdbx_strand_id
1 'polypeptide(L)'
;MTSKLERFTLKAHAEPHTRFTSLMGMLFDPEGLRESFERQDGRKAPGVDGVRKDDYAVGLDARLEDLSARIRRLGYRPLPVRRTYIPKGDGRYRPLGVPSFEDRLVQDRLGRILQAIWEPEFRDCSFGFRPGRSAHDALRRVAEVITNGRTQWVVEADIKGFFDHLSHSHLMEFLEHRIGDPNLLRIVRRFLKAGIMEDGAFTASDEGAPQGGLVSPVLSNIYLHYVLDLWFEKRFAGTCTGRAYLIRYADDYVACFEHEGDARAFLTKMTARLAQFDLEVEPSKTALLRFGSDQLGRTRAETSEPRTFSFLGFTHYVGKSRTGRFVVGRKTDGKRVRKKLALLNERLRGLRAQGGRAMVAYLIRHLRGHIQYYGVSGNSRGVSGYLYAATGLLFKWLNRRSQRRSLTWKRFYAVIKPMLPTARIIHDLYPVPWWKTQAGSRMV
;
A
#
# COMPACT_ATOMS: atom_id res chain seq x y z
N MET A 1 -20.19 7.68 -21.36
CA MET A 1 -19.38 7.12 -22.47
C MET A 1 -18.20 6.39 -21.86
N THR A 2 -17.96 5.13 -22.24
CA THR A 2 -16.82 4.33 -21.77
C THR A 2 -15.51 4.91 -22.31
N SER A 3 -14.53 5.17 -21.45
CA SER A 3 -13.25 5.76 -21.85
C SER A 3 -12.47 4.82 -22.78
N LYS A 4 -11.56 5.39 -23.59
CA LYS A 4 -10.67 4.62 -24.49
C LYS A 4 -9.86 3.55 -23.75
N LEU A 5 -9.43 3.85 -22.52
CA LEU A 5 -8.71 2.91 -21.65
C LEU A 5 -9.63 1.80 -21.13
N GLU A 6 -10.87 2.09 -20.74
CA GLU A 6 -11.82 1.06 -20.28
C GLU A 6 -12.15 0.07 -21.41
N ARG A 7 -12.36 0.55 -22.63
CA ARG A 7 -12.54 -0.33 -23.80
C ARG A 7 -11.31 -1.20 -24.04
N PHE A 8 -10.12 -0.63 -23.85
CA PHE A 8 -8.88 -1.38 -23.98
C PHE A 8 -8.72 -2.43 -22.86
N THR A 9 -9.10 -2.13 -21.62
CA THR A 9 -9.13 -3.11 -20.53
C THR A 9 -10.03 -4.30 -20.86
N LEU A 10 -11.23 -4.05 -21.40
CA LEU A 10 -12.14 -5.13 -21.82
C LEU A 10 -11.51 -6.00 -22.91
N LYS A 11 -10.85 -5.39 -23.89
CA LYS A 11 -10.09 -6.12 -24.91
C LYS A 11 -8.96 -6.95 -24.29
N ALA A 12 -8.17 -6.35 -23.39
CA ALA A 12 -7.07 -7.04 -22.72
C ALA A 12 -7.52 -8.22 -21.85
N HIS A 13 -8.74 -8.15 -21.32
CA HIS A 13 -9.37 -9.26 -20.60
C HIS A 13 -9.83 -10.38 -21.54
N ALA A 14 -10.45 -10.03 -22.68
CA ALA A 14 -10.91 -11.01 -23.67
C ALA A 14 -9.75 -11.73 -24.40
N GLU A 15 -8.57 -11.11 -24.44
CA GLU A 15 -7.39 -11.59 -25.16
C GLU A 15 -6.18 -11.83 -24.21
N PRO A 16 -6.20 -12.87 -23.35
CA PRO A 16 -5.20 -13.09 -22.31
C PRO A 16 -3.81 -13.44 -22.85
N HIS A 17 -3.72 -14.00 -24.06
CA HIS A 17 -2.45 -14.41 -24.67
C HIS A 17 -1.93 -13.44 -25.74
N THR A 18 -2.67 -12.35 -26.01
CA THR A 18 -2.25 -11.36 -27.01
C THR A 18 -1.12 -10.49 -26.47
N ARG A 19 -0.09 -10.32 -27.32
CA ARG A 19 0.93 -9.29 -27.17
C ARG A 19 0.51 -8.05 -27.92
N PHE A 20 0.29 -6.94 -27.20
CA PHE A 20 -0.11 -5.68 -27.79
C PHE A 20 1.08 -4.94 -28.39
N THR A 21 1.06 -4.72 -29.71
CA THR A 21 2.17 -4.14 -30.48
C THR A 21 2.03 -2.65 -30.78
N SER A 22 0.86 -2.06 -30.55
CA SER A 22 0.58 -0.64 -30.82
C SER A 22 -0.02 0.03 -29.59
N LEU A 23 0.83 0.35 -28.62
CA LEU A 23 0.45 0.98 -27.35
C LEU A 23 0.97 2.42 -27.22
N MET A 24 2.03 2.77 -27.93
CA MET A 24 2.58 4.14 -27.93
C MET A 24 1.54 5.20 -28.26
N GLY A 25 0.60 4.91 -29.16
CA GLY A 25 -0.51 5.82 -29.50
C GLY A 25 -1.41 6.19 -28.32
N MET A 26 -1.50 5.35 -27.30
CA MET A 26 -2.22 5.66 -26.07
C MET A 26 -1.40 6.52 -25.10
N LEU A 27 -0.07 6.41 -25.17
CA LEU A 27 0.85 7.14 -24.29
C LEU A 27 1.00 8.60 -24.72
N PHE A 28 1.15 8.87 -26.02
CA PHE A 28 1.30 10.24 -26.52
C PHE A 28 -0.03 10.93 -26.83
N ASP A 29 -1.17 10.32 -26.52
CA ASP A 29 -2.50 10.90 -26.74
C ASP A 29 -2.67 12.23 -25.96
N PRO A 30 -2.81 13.40 -26.62
CA PRO A 30 -2.88 14.69 -25.93
C PRO A 30 -4.02 14.78 -24.92
N GLU A 31 -5.20 14.24 -25.26
CA GLU A 31 -6.33 14.16 -24.33
C GLU A 31 -5.99 13.28 -23.12
N GLY A 32 -5.31 12.16 -23.36
CA GLY A 32 -4.83 11.27 -22.31
C GLY A 32 -3.81 11.92 -21.37
N LEU A 33 -2.93 12.76 -21.90
CA LEU A 33 -1.97 13.55 -21.10
C LEU A 33 -2.68 14.66 -20.32
N ARG A 34 -3.71 15.30 -20.89
CA ARG A 34 -4.57 16.27 -20.19
C ARG A 34 -5.30 15.63 -19.02
N GLU A 35 -5.88 14.44 -19.19
CA GLU A 35 -6.48 13.70 -18.08
C GLU A 35 -5.47 13.45 -16.94
N SER A 36 -4.23 13.08 -17.30
CA SER A 36 -3.16 12.88 -16.32
C SER A 36 -2.76 14.17 -15.61
N PHE A 37 -2.81 15.32 -16.30
CA PHE A 37 -2.59 16.65 -15.71
C PHE A 37 -3.66 16.99 -14.67
N GLU A 38 -4.93 16.79 -15.00
CA GLU A 38 -6.05 17.09 -14.10
C GLU A 38 -5.96 16.28 -12.80
N ARG A 39 -5.54 15.01 -12.91
CA ARG A 39 -5.36 14.10 -11.76
C ARG A 39 -4.21 14.47 -10.83
N GLN A 40 -3.24 15.29 -11.26
CA GLN A 40 -2.12 15.65 -10.39
C GLN A 40 -2.57 16.60 -9.26
N ASP A 41 -2.16 16.29 -8.02
CA ASP A 41 -2.31 17.22 -6.89
C ASP A 41 -1.34 18.39 -7.05
N GLY A 42 -1.88 19.62 -7.12
CA GLY A 42 -1.11 20.86 -7.29
C GLY A 42 -0.16 21.16 -6.12
N ARG A 43 -0.36 20.53 -4.95
CA ARG A 43 0.48 20.74 -3.76
C ARG A 43 1.74 19.88 -3.74
N LYS A 44 1.92 18.96 -4.70
CA LYS A 44 3.12 18.12 -4.76
C LYS A 44 4.35 18.99 -5.01
N ALA A 45 5.45 18.63 -4.36
CA ALA A 45 6.73 19.29 -4.55
C ALA A 45 7.21 19.15 -6.02
N PRO A 46 7.91 20.15 -6.57
CA PRO A 46 8.47 20.06 -7.91
C PRO A 46 9.65 19.08 -7.97
N GLY A 47 9.97 18.62 -9.18
CA GLY A 47 11.13 17.79 -9.47
C GLY A 47 12.42 18.60 -9.54
N VAL A 48 13.42 18.08 -10.28
CA VAL A 48 14.71 18.77 -10.50
C VAL A 48 14.58 20.05 -11.34
N ASP A 49 13.54 20.13 -12.17
CA ASP A 49 13.22 21.23 -13.06
C ASP A 49 12.52 22.41 -12.37
N GLY A 50 12.10 22.24 -11.10
CA GLY A 50 11.42 23.29 -10.34
C GLY A 50 9.96 23.55 -10.75
N VAL A 51 9.46 22.93 -11.82
CA VAL A 51 8.13 23.19 -12.40
C VAL A 51 7.00 22.64 -11.52
N ARG A 52 6.05 23.52 -11.17
CA ARG A 52 4.81 23.15 -10.45
C ARG A 52 3.63 23.00 -11.41
N LYS A 53 2.52 22.47 -10.89
CA LYS A 53 1.28 22.30 -11.66
C LYS A 53 0.79 23.64 -12.22
N ASP A 54 0.79 24.67 -11.38
CA ASP A 54 0.29 25.99 -11.75
C ASP A 54 1.18 26.65 -12.83
N ASP A 55 2.50 26.46 -12.74
CA ASP A 55 3.45 26.93 -13.76
C ASP A 55 3.21 26.22 -15.11
N TYR A 56 2.99 24.90 -15.07
CA TYR A 56 2.75 24.10 -16.27
C TYR A 56 1.36 24.36 -16.88
N ALA A 57 0.38 24.81 -16.08
CA ALA A 57 -0.95 25.17 -16.55
C ALA A 57 -0.92 26.36 -17.52
N VAL A 58 0.08 27.23 -17.40
CA VAL A 58 0.27 28.36 -18.33
C VAL A 58 0.73 27.84 -19.68
N GLY A 59 -0.16 27.96 -20.69
CA GLY A 59 0.07 27.41 -22.02
C GLY A 59 -0.08 25.88 -22.08
N LEU A 60 -0.94 25.31 -21.22
CA LEU A 60 -1.13 23.86 -21.07
C LEU A 60 -1.25 23.13 -22.42
N ASP A 61 -2.11 23.62 -23.31
CA ASP A 61 -2.44 22.93 -24.57
C ASP A 61 -1.20 22.78 -25.46
N ALA A 62 -0.49 23.88 -25.70
CA ALA A 62 0.75 23.88 -26.47
C ALA A 62 1.85 23.01 -25.83
N ARG A 63 1.97 23.01 -24.49
CA ARG A 63 2.94 22.16 -23.78
C ARG A 63 2.62 20.67 -23.90
N LEU A 64 1.34 20.31 -23.81
CA LEU A 64 0.88 18.92 -23.97
C LEU A 64 1.07 18.43 -25.41
N GLU A 65 0.82 19.29 -26.40
CA GLU A 65 1.09 18.98 -27.82
C GLU A 65 2.58 18.78 -28.09
N ASP A 66 3.44 19.65 -27.55
CA ASP A 66 4.89 19.47 -27.65
C ASP A 66 5.37 18.18 -26.96
N LEU A 67 4.90 17.90 -25.74
CA LEU A 67 5.22 16.66 -25.03
C LEU A 67 4.76 15.44 -25.82
N SER A 68 3.53 15.46 -26.36
CA SER A 68 2.99 14.42 -27.24
C SER A 68 3.90 14.20 -28.45
N ALA A 69 4.28 15.27 -29.15
CA ALA A 69 5.16 15.21 -30.32
C ALA A 69 6.54 14.64 -29.96
N ARG A 70 7.13 15.05 -28.83
CA ARG A 70 8.40 14.52 -28.30
C ARG A 70 8.32 13.02 -27.98
N ILE A 71 7.24 12.55 -27.39
CA ILE A 71 7.03 11.13 -27.10
C ILE A 71 6.86 10.35 -28.42
N ARG A 72 6.04 10.87 -29.35
CA ARG A 72 5.77 10.25 -30.66
C ARG A 72 7.02 10.07 -31.50
N ARG A 73 7.89 11.09 -31.57
CA ARG A 73 9.19 11.00 -32.27
C ARG A 73 10.30 10.34 -31.44
N LEU A 74 9.97 9.87 -30.24
CA LEU A 74 10.87 9.17 -29.31
C LEU A 74 12.06 10.01 -28.82
N GLY A 75 11.91 11.34 -28.92
CA GLY A 75 12.85 12.34 -28.42
C GLY A 75 12.68 12.65 -26.92
N TYR A 76 11.56 12.27 -26.31
CA TYR A 76 11.32 12.42 -24.87
C TYR A 76 12.32 11.60 -24.03
N ARG A 77 13.03 12.25 -23.11
CA ARG A 77 13.95 11.63 -22.16
C ARG A 77 13.52 12.00 -20.74
N PRO A 78 13.24 11.02 -19.86
CA PRO A 78 12.95 11.30 -18.46
C PRO A 78 14.10 12.04 -17.79
N LEU A 79 13.75 12.98 -16.91
CA LEU A 79 14.75 13.68 -16.10
C LEU A 79 15.10 12.82 -14.86
N PRO A 80 16.30 13.02 -14.28
CA PRO A 80 16.65 12.40 -13.01
C PRO A 80 15.65 12.77 -11.92
N VAL A 81 15.33 11.82 -11.03
CA VAL A 81 14.40 12.09 -9.93
C VAL A 81 15.09 12.87 -8.81
N ARG A 82 14.43 13.89 -8.26
CA ARG A 82 14.99 14.68 -7.15
C ARG A 82 14.86 13.92 -5.84
N ARG A 83 15.98 13.63 -5.16
CA ARG A 83 15.96 12.94 -3.87
C ARG A 83 15.41 13.84 -2.76
N THR A 84 14.52 13.28 -1.95
CA THR A 84 13.96 13.90 -0.75
C THR A 84 13.85 12.86 0.35
N TYR A 85 13.94 13.28 1.61
CA TYR A 85 13.95 12.36 2.75
C TYR A 85 12.69 12.50 3.60
N ILE A 86 12.01 11.38 3.84
CA ILE A 86 10.97 11.29 4.85
C ILE A 86 11.55 10.61 6.10
N PRO A 87 11.51 11.25 7.27
CA PRO A 87 11.98 10.62 8.49
C PRO A 87 11.14 9.37 8.82
N LYS A 88 11.82 8.24 8.98
CA LYS A 88 11.26 7.09 9.70
C LYS A 88 11.38 7.38 11.20
N GLY A 89 10.40 6.89 11.97
CA GLY A 89 10.29 7.22 13.40
C GLY A 89 11.32 6.52 14.29
N ASP A 90 12.24 5.77 13.68
CA ASP A 90 13.37 5.04 14.26
C ASP A 90 14.71 5.77 14.05
N GLY A 91 14.68 7.02 13.56
CA GLY A 91 15.87 7.82 13.27
C GLY A 91 16.49 7.55 11.88
N ARG A 92 15.99 6.56 11.13
CA ARG A 92 16.38 6.32 9.73
C ARG A 92 15.56 7.22 8.81
N TYR A 93 15.97 7.38 7.56
CA TYR A 93 15.20 8.09 6.55
C TYR A 93 14.70 7.14 5.46
N ARG A 94 13.49 7.39 4.94
CA ARG A 94 13.02 6.79 3.69
C ARG A 94 13.32 7.80 2.59
N PRO A 95 14.19 7.46 1.64
CA PRO A 95 14.35 8.32 0.49
C PRO A 95 13.10 8.28 -0.40
N LEU A 96 12.84 9.37 -1.10
CA LEU A 96 11.82 9.49 -2.14
C LEU A 96 12.39 10.28 -3.31
N GLY A 97 12.26 9.74 -4.50
CA GLY A 97 12.43 10.44 -5.77
C GLY A 97 11.16 11.22 -6.12
N VAL A 98 11.31 12.52 -6.30
CA VAL A 98 10.28 13.41 -6.84
C VAL A 98 10.58 13.64 -8.33
N PRO A 99 9.82 13.02 -9.25
CA PRO A 99 10.00 13.23 -10.68
C PRO A 99 9.60 14.65 -11.13
N SER A 100 10.11 15.06 -12.29
CA SER A 100 9.70 16.31 -12.97
C SER A 100 8.19 16.34 -13.24
N PHE A 101 7.64 17.51 -13.55
CA PHE A 101 6.20 17.60 -13.79
C PHE A 101 5.76 16.80 -15.02
N GLU A 102 6.49 16.91 -16.14
CA GLU A 102 6.19 16.12 -17.35
C GLU A 102 6.37 14.61 -17.11
N ASP A 103 7.41 14.21 -16.40
CA ASP A 103 7.63 12.79 -16.07
C ASP A 103 6.47 12.22 -15.25
N ARG A 104 5.85 13.03 -14.37
CA ARG A 104 4.63 12.60 -13.65
C ARG A 104 3.46 12.35 -14.58
N LEU A 105 3.27 13.18 -15.60
CA LEU A 105 2.19 13.01 -16.58
C LEU A 105 2.39 11.71 -17.37
N VAL A 106 3.60 11.52 -17.90
CA VAL A 106 3.94 10.33 -18.69
C VAL A 106 3.90 9.07 -17.84
N GLN A 107 4.39 9.11 -16.59
CA GLN A 107 4.30 7.97 -15.67
C GLN A 107 2.87 7.64 -15.24
N ASP A 108 2.00 8.64 -14.99
CA ASP A 108 0.58 8.40 -14.69
C ASP A 108 -0.10 7.72 -15.89
N ARG A 109 0.14 8.24 -17.09
CA ARG A 109 -0.45 7.67 -18.31
C ARG A 109 0.06 6.26 -18.59
N LEU A 110 1.37 6.04 -18.50
CA LEU A 110 2.00 4.72 -18.62
C LEU A 110 1.44 3.75 -17.58
N GLY A 111 1.33 4.20 -16.32
CA GLY A 111 0.76 3.39 -15.23
C GLY A 111 -0.66 2.94 -15.52
N ARG A 112 -1.51 3.82 -16.08
CA ARG A 112 -2.89 3.48 -16.48
C ARG A 112 -2.94 2.48 -17.64
N ILE A 113 -2.05 2.60 -18.62
CA ILE A 113 -1.94 1.63 -19.73
C ILE A 113 -1.55 0.25 -19.18
N LEU A 114 -0.53 0.18 -18.33
CA LEU A 114 -0.10 -1.07 -17.69
C LEU A 114 -1.22 -1.66 -16.81
N GLN A 115 -1.89 -0.85 -16.00
CA GLN A 115 -3.03 -1.29 -15.21
C GLN A 115 -4.14 -1.87 -16.09
N ALA A 116 -4.45 -1.25 -17.22
CA ALA A 116 -5.47 -1.75 -18.15
C ALA A 116 -5.15 -3.14 -18.71
N ILE A 117 -3.86 -3.48 -18.88
CA ILE A 117 -3.40 -4.77 -19.39
C ILE A 117 -3.43 -5.84 -18.30
N TRP A 118 -2.89 -5.53 -17.11
CA TRP A 118 -2.63 -6.51 -16.05
C TRP A 118 -3.70 -6.61 -14.97
N GLU A 119 -4.54 -5.60 -14.76
CA GLU A 119 -5.60 -5.67 -13.74
C GLU A 119 -6.51 -6.91 -13.91
N PRO A 120 -6.89 -7.32 -15.14
CA PRO A 120 -7.65 -8.55 -15.35
C PRO A 120 -6.87 -9.84 -15.09
N GLU A 121 -5.53 -9.81 -15.06
CA GLU A 121 -4.67 -10.96 -14.78
C GLU A 121 -4.32 -11.10 -13.30
N PHE A 122 -4.25 -9.98 -12.57
CA PHE A 122 -3.83 -9.98 -11.17
C PHE A 122 -4.74 -10.85 -10.30
N ARG A 123 -4.11 -11.78 -9.57
CA ARG A 123 -4.78 -12.75 -8.71
C ARG A 123 -5.52 -12.09 -7.55
N ASP A 124 -6.58 -12.75 -7.10
CA ASP A 124 -7.42 -12.28 -6.00
C ASP A 124 -6.69 -12.18 -4.66
N CYS A 125 -5.56 -12.87 -4.52
CA CYS A 125 -4.68 -12.73 -3.36
C CYS A 125 -4.01 -11.35 -3.25
N SER A 126 -3.93 -10.57 -4.33
CA SER A 126 -3.22 -9.29 -4.37
C SER A 126 -4.17 -8.09 -4.23
N PHE A 127 -3.90 -7.21 -3.25
CA PHE A 127 -4.76 -6.08 -2.92
C PHE A 127 -4.08 -4.71 -3.05
N GLY A 128 -2.76 -4.65 -2.87
CA GLY A 128 -2.03 -3.38 -2.78
C GLY A 128 -2.03 -2.63 -4.11
N PHE A 129 -2.24 -1.31 -4.07
CA PHE A 129 -2.15 -0.41 -5.24
C PHE A 129 -3.04 -0.77 -6.45
N ARG A 130 -4.15 -1.49 -6.23
CA ARG A 130 -5.09 -1.86 -7.28
C ARG A 130 -6.39 -1.05 -7.19
N PRO A 131 -7.00 -0.69 -8.33
CA PRO A 131 -8.31 -0.03 -8.34
C PRO A 131 -9.37 -0.94 -7.69
N GLY A 132 -10.25 -0.36 -6.87
CA GLY A 132 -11.34 -1.11 -6.22
C GLY A 132 -10.91 -2.08 -5.12
N ARG A 133 -9.61 -2.17 -4.77
CA ARG A 133 -9.10 -3.01 -3.68
C ARG A 133 -8.47 -2.14 -2.59
N SER A 134 -8.75 -2.45 -1.34
CA SER A 134 -8.25 -1.69 -0.19
C SER A 134 -7.52 -2.57 0.84
N ALA A 135 -6.79 -1.92 1.74
CA ALA A 135 -6.18 -2.60 2.90
C ALA A 135 -7.25 -3.30 3.77
N HIS A 136 -8.46 -2.73 3.86
CA HIS A 136 -9.56 -3.34 4.59
C HIS A 136 -10.10 -4.60 3.91
N ASP A 137 -10.05 -4.68 2.58
CA ASP A 137 -10.43 -5.89 1.84
C ASP A 137 -9.43 -7.03 2.10
N ALA A 138 -8.13 -6.72 2.10
CA ALA A 138 -7.09 -7.67 2.49
C ALA A 138 -7.29 -8.16 3.94
N LEU A 139 -7.58 -7.25 4.88
CA LEU A 139 -7.87 -7.62 6.27
C LEU A 139 -9.13 -8.48 6.40
N ARG A 140 -10.18 -8.20 5.62
CA ARG A 140 -11.39 -9.03 5.57
C ARG A 140 -11.05 -10.43 5.06
N ARG A 141 -10.25 -10.53 3.99
CA ARG A 141 -9.79 -11.81 3.44
C ARG A 141 -8.98 -12.61 4.44
N VAL A 142 -8.08 -11.97 5.19
CA VAL A 142 -7.35 -12.61 6.31
C VAL A 142 -8.32 -13.16 7.36
N ALA A 143 -9.36 -12.39 7.74
CA ALA A 143 -10.37 -12.86 8.71
C ALA A 143 -11.10 -14.11 8.21
N GLU A 144 -11.53 -14.07 6.95
CA GLU A 144 -12.27 -15.13 6.30
C GLU A 144 -11.43 -16.41 6.16
N VAL A 145 -10.23 -16.30 5.60
CA VAL A 145 -9.31 -17.42 5.41
C VAL A 145 -8.97 -18.09 6.73
N ILE A 146 -8.63 -17.31 7.76
CA ILE A 146 -8.24 -17.90 9.04
C ILE A 146 -9.43 -18.54 9.75
N THR A 147 -10.60 -17.91 9.72
CA THR A 147 -11.77 -18.39 10.47
C THR A 147 -12.50 -19.53 9.77
N ASN A 148 -12.64 -19.47 8.45
CA ASN A 148 -13.42 -20.42 7.65
C ASN A 148 -12.53 -21.42 6.88
N GLY A 149 -11.24 -21.10 6.68
CA GLY A 149 -10.32 -21.83 5.83
C GLY A 149 -9.47 -22.89 6.53
N ARG A 150 -9.79 -23.27 7.78
CA ARG A 150 -9.05 -24.25 8.61
C ARG A 150 -7.57 -23.92 8.83
N THR A 151 -7.21 -22.63 8.75
CA THR A 151 -5.83 -22.21 8.99
C THR A 151 -5.42 -22.51 10.44
N GLN A 152 -4.28 -23.19 10.60
CA GLN A 152 -3.61 -23.38 11.89
C GLN A 152 -2.21 -22.77 11.95
N TRP A 153 -1.66 -22.40 10.79
CA TRP A 153 -0.32 -21.85 10.64
C TRP A 153 -0.35 -20.62 9.74
N VAL A 154 0.38 -19.59 10.14
CA VAL A 154 0.51 -18.33 9.42
C VAL A 154 1.98 -18.02 9.23
N VAL A 155 2.36 -17.68 8.00
CA VAL A 155 3.66 -17.13 7.65
C VAL A 155 3.46 -15.64 7.34
N GLU A 156 3.91 -14.77 8.24
CA GLU A 156 4.07 -13.33 7.97
C GLU A 156 5.42 -13.16 7.27
N ALA A 157 5.45 -12.45 6.14
CA ALA A 157 6.69 -12.20 5.41
C ALA A 157 6.67 -10.84 4.69
N ASP A 158 7.85 -10.26 4.54
CA ASP A 158 8.10 -8.95 3.94
C ASP A 158 9.38 -9.07 3.10
N ILE A 159 9.44 -8.33 1.98
CA ILE A 159 10.59 -8.39 1.07
C ILE A 159 11.53 -7.23 1.41
N LYS A 160 12.79 -7.55 1.68
CA LYS A 160 13.81 -6.60 2.07
C LYS A 160 14.11 -5.66 0.90
N GLY A 161 13.94 -4.36 1.12
CA GLY A 161 14.29 -3.33 0.13
C GLY A 161 13.64 -3.53 -1.24
N PHE A 162 12.41 -4.05 -1.32
CA PHE A 162 11.81 -4.51 -2.58
C PHE A 162 11.87 -3.48 -3.73
N PHE A 163 11.59 -2.21 -3.46
CA PHE A 163 11.67 -1.17 -4.49
C PHE A 163 13.10 -0.81 -4.89
N ASP A 164 14.08 -1.09 -4.03
CA ASP A 164 15.49 -0.79 -4.28
C ASP A 164 16.19 -1.93 -5.05
N HIS A 165 15.78 -3.18 -4.86
CA HIS A 165 16.41 -4.38 -5.46
C HIS A 165 15.63 -4.99 -6.62
N LEU A 166 14.71 -4.24 -7.23
CA LEU A 166 13.91 -4.75 -8.35
C LEU A 166 14.77 -4.91 -9.61
N SER A 167 14.96 -6.15 -10.06
CA SER A 167 15.75 -6.48 -11.26
C SER A 167 15.08 -5.96 -12.53
N HIS A 168 15.76 -5.04 -13.24
CA HIS A 168 15.22 -4.44 -14.46
C HIS A 168 15.07 -5.47 -15.58
N SER A 169 15.99 -6.44 -15.69
CA SER A 169 15.92 -7.49 -16.72
C SER A 169 14.66 -8.34 -16.56
N HIS A 170 14.44 -8.91 -15.37
CA HIS A 170 13.25 -9.70 -15.07
C HIS A 170 11.96 -8.90 -15.26
N LEU A 171 11.92 -7.63 -14.83
CA LEU A 171 10.76 -6.78 -15.04
C LEU A 171 10.46 -6.58 -16.53
N MET A 172 11.48 -6.36 -17.35
CA MET A 172 11.30 -6.20 -18.80
C MET A 172 10.80 -7.48 -19.45
N GLU A 173 11.32 -8.65 -19.07
CA GLU A 173 10.82 -9.95 -19.54
C GLU A 173 9.35 -10.16 -19.17
N PHE A 174 8.96 -9.82 -17.94
CA PHE A 174 7.56 -9.91 -17.51
C PHE A 174 6.63 -8.99 -18.31
N LEU A 175 7.09 -7.77 -18.62
CA LEU A 175 6.32 -6.84 -19.45
C LEU A 175 6.16 -7.36 -20.88
N GLU A 176 7.20 -8.00 -21.42
CA GLU A 176 7.21 -8.54 -22.79
C GLU A 176 6.18 -9.66 -23.03
N HIS A 177 5.71 -10.32 -21.97
CA HIS A 177 4.62 -11.31 -22.06
C HIS A 177 3.32 -10.73 -22.65
N ARG A 178 2.99 -9.48 -22.35
CA ARG A 178 1.77 -8.80 -22.85
C ARG A 178 2.07 -7.63 -23.78
N ILE A 179 3.30 -7.10 -23.75
CA ILE A 179 3.69 -5.95 -24.57
C ILE A 179 4.62 -6.43 -25.69
N GLY A 180 4.16 -6.29 -26.92
CA GLY A 180 4.96 -6.45 -28.14
C GLY A 180 5.45 -5.12 -28.73
N ASP A 181 5.06 -3.98 -28.15
CA ASP A 181 5.45 -2.63 -28.61
C ASP A 181 6.87 -2.27 -28.12
N PRO A 182 7.90 -2.29 -28.98
CA PRO A 182 9.28 -2.05 -28.58
C PRO A 182 9.51 -0.60 -28.13
N ASN A 183 8.71 0.34 -28.64
CA ASN A 183 8.83 1.75 -28.32
C ASN A 183 8.30 2.05 -26.91
N LEU A 184 7.19 1.43 -26.52
CA LEU A 184 6.68 1.55 -25.16
C LEU A 184 7.67 0.94 -24.16
N LEU A 185 8.18 -0.26 -24.44
CA LEU A 185 9.21 -0.92 -23.62
C LEU A 185 10.48 -0.07 -23.51
N ARG A 186 10.85 0.67 -24.56
CA ARG A 186 11.97 1.61 -24.50
C ARG A 186 11.71 2.78 -23.55
N ILE A 187 10.48 3.32 -23.49
CA ILE A 187 10.12 4.36 -22.52
C ILE A 187 10.20 3.81 -21.09
N VAL A 188 9.70 2.59 -20.85
CA VAL A 188 9.82 1.94 -19.53
C VAL A 188 11.29 1.81 -19.13
N ARG A 189 12.15 1.29 -20.01
CA ARG A 189 13.61 1.20 -19.77
C ARG A 189 14.23 2.56 -19.46
N ARG A 190 13.83 3.62 -20.17
CA ARG A 190 14.31 4.98 -19.88
C ARG A 190 13.92 5.45 -18.48
N PHE A 191 12.71 5.14 -18.01
CA PHE A 191 12.30 5.47 -16.65
C PHE A 191 13.04 4.67 -15.58
N LEU A 192 13.28 3.38 -15.81
CA LEU A 192 14.02 2.55 -14.87
C LEU A 192 15.48 2.99 -14.74
N LYS A 193 16.09 3.43 -15.86
CA LYS A 193 17.46 3.97 -15.90
C LYS A 193 17.57 5.46 -15.59
N ALA A 194 16.45 6.15 -15.38
CA ALA A 194 16.45 7.56 -15.02
C ALA A 194 17.02 7.68 -13.61
N GLY A 195 18.31 8.03 -13.52
CA GLY A 195 19.05 8.09 -12.27
C GLY A 195 18.46 9.07 -11.24
N ILE A 196 19.13 9.16 -10.10
CA ILE A 196 18.72 9.99 -8.98
C ILE A 196 19.62 11.23 -8.95
N MET A 197 19.04 12.40 -8.74
CA MET A 197 19.76 13.63 -8.47
C MET A 197 19.67 13.96 -6.98
N GLU A 198 20.82 14.08 -6.33
CA GLU A 198 20.95 14.40 -4.90
C GLU A 198 22.03 15.46 -4.71
N ASP A 199 21.68 16.61 -4.15
CA ASP A 199 22.58 17.75 -3.89
C ASP A 199 23.46 18.17 -5.09
N GLY A 200 22.92 18.02 -6.31
CA GLY A 200 23.62 18.34 -7.57
C GLY A 200 24.49 17.22 -8.13
N ALA A 201 24.63 16.09 -7.42
CA ALA A 201 25.29 14.89 -7.90
C ALA A 201 24.28 13.93 -8.56
N PHE A 202 24.65 13.40 -9.73
CA PHE A 202 23.88 12.39 -10.45
C PHE A 202 24.38 10.99 -10.12
N THR A 203 23.47 10.09 -9.75
CA THR A 203 23.74 8.68 -9.52
C THR A 203 22.92 7.84 -10.48
N ALA A 204 23.57 6.96 -11.24
CA ALA A 204 22.87 5.99 -12.10
C ALA A 204 22.08 4.98 -11.26
N SER A 205 20.96 4.49 -11.80
CA SER A 205 20.15 3.42 -11.17
C SER A 205 20.34 2.15 -11.99
N ASP A 206 21.16 1.22 -11.48
CA ASP A 206 21.42 -0.08 -12.12
C ASP A 206 20.40 -1.15 -11.68
N GLU A 207 19.72 -0.93 -10.56
CA GLU A 207 18.60 -1.73 -10.05
C GLU A 207 17.53 -0.86 -9.38
N GLY A 208 16.36 -1.43 -9.11
CA GLY A 208 15.27 -0.79 -8.37
C GLY A 208 14.31 0.03 -9.23
N ALA A 209 13.12 0.28 -8.71
CA ALA A 209 12.16 1.22 -9.29
C ALA A 209 12.27 2.57 -8.57
N PRO A 210 12.21 3.71 -9.27
CA PRO A 210 12.31 5.02 -8.62
C PRO A 210 11.22 5.16 -7.54
N GLN A 211 11.63 5.19 -6.27
CA GLN A 211 10.73 5.28 -5.13
C GLN A 211 10.00 6.63 -5.17
N GLY A 212 8.70 6.64 -5.50
CA GLY A 212 7.91 7.87 -5.65
C GLY A 212 7.46 8.16 -7.09
N GLY A 213 7.93 7.37 -8.06
CA GLY A 213 7.35 7.35 -9.41
C GLY A 213 5.90 6.85 -9.39
N LEU A 214 5.04 7.46 -10.22
CA LEU A 214 3.61 7.11 -10.28
C LEU A 214 3.39 5.73 -10.93
N VAL A 215 4.34 5.29 -11.75
CA VAL A 215 4.32 3.99 -12.42
C VAL A 215 4.86 2.85 -11.56
N SER A 216 5.70 3.16 -10.56
CA SER A 216 6.38 2.15 -9.74
C SER A 216 5.42 1.16 -9.05
N PRO A 217 4.27 1.58 -8.49
CA PRO A 217 3.33 0.64 -7.85
C PRO A 217 2.77 -0.44 -8.79
N VAL A 218 2.46 -0.11 -10.05
CA VAL A 218 1.97 -1.11 -11.00
C VAL A 218 3.09 -2.05 -11.46
N LEU A 219 4.30 -1.52 -11.71
CA LEU A 219 5.46 -2.34 -12.07
C LEU A 219 5.80 -3.35 -10.97
N SER A 220 5.79 -2.89 -9.73
CA SER A 220 5.94 -3.73 -8.54
C SER A 220 4.91 -4.85 -8.45
N ASN A 221 3.64 -4.54 -8.74
CA ASN A 221 2.60 -5.56 -8.75
C ASN A 221 2.75 -6.56 -9.90
N ILE A 222 3.14 -6.11 -11.09
CA ILE A 222 3.47 -6.98 -12.23
C ILE A 222 4.59 -7.94 -11.85
N TYR A 223 5.67 -7.43 -11.25
CA TYR A 223 6.79 -8.26 -10.80
C TYR A 223 6.34 -9.37 -9.83
N LEU A 224 5.67 -8.98 -8.74
CA LEU A 224 5.23 -9.93 -7.72
C LEU A 224 4.10 -10.85 -8.20
N HIS A 225 3.35 -10.44 -9.23
CA HIS A 225 2.36 -11.30 -9.86
C HIS A 225 3.03 -12.55 -10.47
N TYR A 226 4.12 -12.39 -11.23
CA TYR A 226 4.84 -13.52 -11.83
C TYR A 226 5.72 -14.27 -10.84
N VAL A 227 6.39 -13.55 -9.93
CA VAL A 227 7.35 -14.16 -9.01
C VAL A 227 6.66 -14.93 -7.89
N LEU A 228 5.61 -14.35 -7.30
CA LEU A 228 4.97 -14.85 -6.09
C LEU A 228 3.54 -15.34 -6.33
N ASP A 229 2.64 -14.49 -6.84
CA ASP A 229 1.21 -14.80 -6.88
C ASP A 229 0.90 -16.01 -7.79
N LEU A 230 1.39 -15.98 -9.04
CA LEU A 230 1.22 -17.06 -10.01
C LEU A 230 1.92 -18.34 -9.58
N TRP A 231 3.14 -18.22 -9.05
CA TRP A 231 3.89 -19.37 -8.56
C TRP A 231 3.18 -20.04 -7.38
N PHE A 232 2.66 -19.25 -6.43
CA PHE A 232 1.93 -19.76 -5.29
C PHE A 232 0.68 -20.53 -5.74
N GLU A 233 -0.15 -19.90 -6.57
CA GLU A 233 -1.42 -20.48 -7.00
C GLU A 233 -1.23 -21.70 -7.91
N LYS A 234 -0.36 -21.59 -8.92
CA LYS A 234 -0.24 -22.63 -9.97
C LYS A 234 0.72 -23.76 -9.62
N ARG A 235 1.66 -23.54 -8.69
CA ARG A 235 2.68 -24.55 -8.35
C ARG A 235 2.68 -24.91 -6.89
N PHE A 236 2.82 -23.94 -5.99
CA PHE A 236 3.03 -24.26 -4.58
C PHE A 236 1.78 -24.86 -3.92
N ALA A 237 0.62 -24.19 -4.07
CA ALA A 237 -0.62 -24.58 -3.40
C ALA A 237 -1.08 -26.00 -3.75
N GLY A 238 -0.86 -26.45 -4.99
CA GLY A 238 -1.16 -27.82 -5.42
C GLY A 238 -0.26 -28.89 -4.82
N THR A 239 0.88 -28.52 -4.22
CA THR A 239 1.75 -29.46 -3.49
C THR A 239 1.42 -29.57 -2.01
N CYS A 240 0.52 -28.73 -1.49
CA CYS A 240 0.15 -28.74 -0.09
C CYS A 240 -0.78 -29.92 0.21
N THR A 241 -0.58 -30.52 1.38
CA THR A 241 -1.45 -31.58 1.89
C THR A 241 -2.78 -31.04 2.41
N GLY A 242 -2.77 -29.82 2.95
CA GLY A 242 -3.95 -29.12 3.45
C GLY A 242 -4.27 -27.84 2.67
N ARG A 243 -5.21 -27.06 3.19
CA ARG A 243 -5.58 -25.78 2.57
C ARG A 243 -4.44 -24.76 2.69
N ALA A 244 -4.17 -24.05 1.59
CA ALA A 244 -3.16 -23.01 1.49
C ALA A 244 -3.75 -21.75 0.86
N TYR A 245 -3.46 -20.58 1.43
CA TYR A 245 -3.92 -19.28 0.94
C TYR A 245 -2.83 -18.24 1.04
N LEU A 246 -2.78 -17.33 0.07
CA LEU A 246 -1.91 -16.16 0.08
C LEU A 246 -2.78 -14.89 0.14
N ILE A 247 -2.36 -13.91 0.94
CA ILE A 247 -2.92 -12.57 0.98
C ILE A 247 -1.76 -11.58 0.92
N ARG A 248 -1.68 -10.79 -0.15
CA ARG A 248 -0.61 -9.84 -0.41
C ARG A 248 -1.13 -8.41 -0.52
N TYR A 249 -0.43 -7.49 0.12
CA TYR A 249 -0.63 -6.06 -0.04
C TYR A 249 0.72 -5.40 -0.34
N ALA A 250 0.95 -5.12 -1.63
CA ALA A 250 2.26 -4.70 -2.12
C ALA A 250 3.35 -5.75 -1.83
N ASP A 251 4.36 -5.39 -1.04
CA ASP A 251 5.50 -6.20 -0.58
C ASP A 251 5.22 -6.97 0.72
N ASP A 252 4.21 -6.56 1.49
CA ASP A 252 3.78 -7.21 2.74
C ASP A 252 2.76 -8.31 2.42
N TYR A 253 3.00 -9.54 2.87
CA TYR A 253 2.07 -10.65 2.64
C TYR A 253 1.99 -11.63 3.80
N VAL A 254 0.85 -12.30 3.86
CA VAL A 254 0.54 -13.37 4.81
C VAL A 254 0.15 -14.62 4.02
N ALA A 255 0.81 -15.73 4.31
CA ALA A 255 0.41 -17.04 3.81
C ALA A 255 -0.18 -17.89 4.95
N CYS A 256 -1.31 -18.53 4.70
CA CYS A 256 -2.09 -19.28 5.68
C CYS A 256 -2.16 -20.75 5.28
N PHE A 257 -1.86 -21.64 6.23
CA PHE A 257 -1.79 -23.09 6.02
C PHE A 257 -2.56 -23.86 7.09
N GLU A 258 -3.11 -25.00 6.70
CA GLU A 258 -3.72 -25.98 7.62
C GLU A 258 -2.66 -26.80 8.36
N HIS A 259 -1.58 -27.20 7.68
CA HIS A 259 -0.53 -28.05 8.25
C HIS A 259 0.82 -27.35 8.38
N GLU A 260 1.59 -27.74 9.40
CA GLU A 260 2.90 -27.17 9.69
C GLU A 260 3.92 -27.49 8.59
N GLY A 261 3.89 -28.73 8.08
CA GLY A 261 4.78 -29.18 7.02
C GLY A 261 4.67 -28.32 5.76
N ASP A 262 3.43 -27.99 5.36
CA ASP A 262 3.17 -27.09 4.23
C ASP A 262 3.73 -25.69 4.49
N ALA A 263 3.55 -25.16 5.71
CA ALA A 263 4.04 -23.83 6.07
C ALA A 263 5.58 -23.74 6.10
N ARG A 264 6.26 -24.78 6.62
CA ARG A 264 7.73 -24.88 6.60
C ARG A 264 8.26 -25.03 5.18
N ALA A 265 7.62 -25.90 4.38
CA ALA A 265 7.97 -26.08 2.98
C ALA A 265 7.78 -24.78 2.17
N PHE A 266 6.74 -24.01 2.48
CA PHE A 266 6.52 -22.69 1.88
C PHE A 266 7.68 -21.75 2.18
N LEU A 267 8.07 -21.61 3.44
CA LEU A 267 9.14 -20.70 3.83
C LEU A 267 10.45 -21.00 3.09
N THR A 268 10.84 -22.27 3.01
CA THR A 268 12.03 -22.71 2.28
C THR A 268 11.91 -22.45 0.77
N LYS A 269 10.84 -22.92 0.14
CA LYS A 269 10.66 -22.78 -1.32
C LYS A 269 10.45 -21.33 -1.75
N MET A 270 9.76 -20.53 -0.94
CA MET A 270 9.53 -19.11 -1.20
C MET A 270 10.86 -18.33 -1.12
N THR A 271 11.70 -18.62 -0.14
CA THR A 271 13.03 -17.97 -0.03
C THR A 271 13.88 -18.30 -1.25
N ALA A 272 13.94 -19.57 -1.65
CA ALA A 272 14.65 -19.99 -2.87
C ALA A 272 14.04 -19.37 -4.13
N ARG A 273 12.71 -19.26 -4.20
CA ARG A 273 11.99 -18.66 -5.32
C ARG A 273 12.31 -17.18 -5.44
N LEU A 274 12.30 -16.41 -4.36
CA LEU A 274 12.62 -14.97 -4.40
C LEU A 274 14.08 -14.74 -4.81
N ALA A 275 15.01 -15.57 -4.33
CA ALA A 275 16.42 -15.49 -4.71
C ALA A 275 16.65 -15.70 -6.22
N GLN A 276 15.82 -16.50 -6.91
CA GLN A 276 15.87 -16.66 -8.37
C GLN A 276 15.54 -15.36 -9.14
N PHE A 277 14.89 -14.40 -8.49
CA PHE A 277 14.50 -13.12 -9.08
C PHE A 277 15.17 -11.95 -8.38
N ASP A 278 16.36 -12.16 -7.81
CA ASP A 278 17.18 -11.13 -7.15
C ASP A 278 16.48 -10.46 -5.96
N LEU A 279 15.56 -11.17 -5.30
CA LEU A 279 14.84 -10.68 -4.12
C LEU A 279 15.24 -11.44 -2.86
N GLU A 280 15.29 -10.72 -1.74
CA GLU A 280 15.60 -11.26 -0.43
C GLU A 280 14.40 -11.10 0.54
N VAL A 281 14.14 -12.15 1.31
CA VAL A 281 13.15 -12.11 2.41
C VAL A 281 13.74 -11.29 3.56
N GLU A 282 12.96 -10.43 4.22
CA GLU A 282 13.38 -9.72 5.42
C GLU A 282 13.29 -10.65 6.65
N PRO A 283 14.40 -11.18 7.19
CA PRO A 283 14.35 -12.22 8.22
C PRO A 283 13.80 -11.68 9.55
N SER A 284 13.99 -10.38 9.82
CA SER A 284 13.52 -9.74 11.05
C SER A 284 11.99 -9.57 11.13
N LYS A 285 11.31 -9.66 9.99
CA LYS A 285 9.85 -9.55 9.88
C LYS A 285 9.18 -10.86 9.45
N THR A 286 9.97 -11.85 9.05
CA THR A 286 9.44 -13.11 8.59
C THR A 286 9.30 -14.07 9.75
N ALA A 287 8.09 -14.59 9.97
CA ALA A 287 7.79 -15.46 11.09
C ALA A 287 6.79 -16.55 10.70
N LEU A 288 7.09 -17.79 11.09
CA LEU A 288 6.15 -18.90 11.10
C LEU A 288 5.47 -18.96 12.46
N LEU A 289 4.14 -18.91 12.48
CA LEU A 289 3.36 -18.77 13.70
C LEU A 289 2.22 -19.78 13.71
N ARG A 290 2.03 -20.48 14.82
CA ARG A 290 0.82 -21.27 15.03
C ARG A 290 -0.35 -20.34 15.35
N PHE A 291 -1.28 -20.21 14.41
CA PHE A 291 -2.37 -19.25 14.46
C PHE A 291 -3.65 -19.85 13.84
N GLY A 292 -4.61 -20.20 14.70
CA GLY A 292 -5.85 -20.87 14.27
C GLY A 292 -6.77 -21.23 15.43
N SER A 293 -7.82 -21.99 15.11
CA SER A 293 -8.80 -22.46 16.09
C SER A 293 -8.18 -23.32 17.19
N ASP A 294 -7.11 -24.06 16.91
CA ASP A 294 -6.50 -24.99 17.87
C ASP A 294 -5.76 -24.27 19.01
N GLN A 295 -5.48 -22.98 18.81
CA GLN A 295 -4.89 -22.10 19.82
C GLN A 295 -5.94 -21.47 20.74
N LEU A 296 -7.23 -21.75 20.52
CA LEU A 296 -8.32 -21.20 21.31
C LEU A 296 -8.27 -21.73 22.74
N GLY A 297 -8.07 -20.84 23.72
CA GLY A 297 -8.14 -21.19 25.14
C GLY A 297 -6.85 -21.68 25.79
N ARG A 298 -5.78 -21.92 25.03
CA ARG A 298 -4.44 -22.15 25.60
C ARG A 298 -3.97 -20.90 26.35
N THR A 299 -3.12 -21.01 27.36
CA THR A 299 -2.57 -19.82 28.06
C THR A 299 -1.14 -19.48 27.60
N ARG A 300 -0.70 -18.23 27.76
CA ARG A 300 0.66 -17.79 27.36
C ARG A 300 1.77 -18.54 28.11
N ALA A 301 1.45 -19.14 29.26
CA ALA A 301 2.38 -19.95 30.06
C ALA A 301 2.62 -21.35 29.46
N GLU A 302 1.69 -21.87 28.64
CA GLU A 302 1.77 -23.22 28.07
C GLU A 302 2.58 -23.29 26.77
N THR A 303 2.94 -22.15 26.17
CA THR A 303 3.63 -22.11 24.86
C THR A 303 4.62 -20.95 24.80
N SER A 304 5.86 -21.21 24.42
CA SER A 304 6.92 -20.19 24.25
C SER A 304 6.75 -19.29 23.02
N GLU A 305 5.83 -19.62 22.10
CA GLU A 305 5.68 -18.94 20.81
C GLU A 305 4.74 -17.72 20.84
N PRO A 306 5.05 -16.66 20.07
CA PRO A 306 4.17 -15.50 19.93
C PRO A 306 2.86 -15.87 19.21
N ARG A 307 1.72 -15.61 19.85
CA ARG A 307 0.38 -15.90 19.30
C ARG A 307 -0.23 -14.78 18.46
N THR A 308 0.59 -13.85 18.03
CA THR A 308 0.14 -12.64 17.35
C THR A 308 1.06 -12.30 16.22
N PHE A 309 0.48 -11.91 15.10
CA PHE A 309 1.21 -11.43 13.92
C PHE A 309 0.77 -10.01 13.58
N SER A 310 1.61 -9.27 12.88
CA SER A 310 1.32 -7.91 12.46
C SER A 310 0.98 -7.89 10.97
N PHE A 311 -0.09 -7.19 10.58
CA PHE A 311 -0.40 -7.01 9.17
C PHE A 311 -1.20 -5.73 8.97
N LEU A 312 -0.80 -4.91 8.00
CA LEU A 312 -1.49 -3.66 7.63
C LEU A 312 -1.77 -2.70 8.80
N GLY A 313 -0.90 -2.71 9.81
CA GLY A 313 -0.97 -1.85 10.99
C GLY A 313 -1.87 -2.33 12.11
N PHE A 314 -2.31 -3.59 12.04
CA PHE A 314 -3.03 -4.28 13.11
C PHE A 314 -2.19 -5.43 13.65
N THR A 315 -2.22 -5.62 14.96
CA THR A 315 -1.80 -6.86 15.59
C THR A 315 -3.00 -7.80 15.64
N HIS A 316 -2.89 -8.95 14.98
CA HIS A 316 -3.89 -10.00 14.94
C HIS A 316 -3.65 -10.99 16.08
N TYR A 317 -4.71 -11.48 16.71
CA TYR A 317 -4.62 -12.44 17.80
C TYR A 317 -5.80 -13.42 17.79
N VAL A 318 -5.60 -14.60 18.37
CA VAL A 318 -6.66 -15.60 18.54
C VAL A 318 -7.65 -15.11 19.58
N GLY A 319 -8.92 -14.96 19.20
CA GLY A 319 -9.99 -14.46 20.07
C GLY A 319 -11.21 -15.38 20.11
N LYS A 320 -12.11 -15.08 21.05
CA LYS A 320 -13.43 -15.71 21.18
C LYS A 320 -14.53 -14.69 20.88
N SER A 321 -15.54 -15.10 20.12
CA SER A 321 -16.78 -14.35 19.94
C SER A 321 -17.58 -14.35 21.25
N ARG A 322 -18.64 -13.53 21.31
CA ARG A 322 -19.59 -13.54 22.44
C ARG A 322 -20.28 -14.89 22.63
N THR A 323 -20.39 -15.69 21.56
CA THR A 323 -20.96 -17.04 21.57
C THR A 323 -19.90 -18.14 21.74
N GLY A 324 -18.67 -17.77 22.12
CA GLY A 324 -17.57 -18.72 22.35
C GLY A 324 -16.86 -19.25 21.10
N ARG A 325 -17.25 -18.83 19.89
CA ARG A 325 -16.64 -19.29 18.63
C ARG A 325 -15.29 -18.63 18.39
N PHE A 326 -14.38 -19.33 17.70
CA PHE A 326 -13.11 -18.75 17.27
C PHE A 326 -13.33 -17.55 16.35
N VAL A 327 -12.57 -16.47 16.60
CA VAL A 327 -12.49 -15.29 15.73
C VAL A 327 -11.08 -14.73 15.72
N VAL A 328 -10.72 -14.09 14.61
CA VAL A 328 -9.49 -13.29 14.54
C VAL A 328 -9.72 -11.94 15.22
N GLY A 329 -9.18 -11.78 16.42
CA GLY A 329 -9.13 -10.52 17.14
C GLY A 329 -8.11 -9.57 16.53
N ARG A 330 -8.38 -8.25 16.62
CA ARG A 330 -7.53 -7.21 16.07
C ARG A 330 -7.39 -6.06 17.04
N LYS A 331 -6.18 -5.53 17.16
CA LYS A 331 -5.90 -4.27 17.84
C LYS A 331 -4.96 -3.42 16.99
N THR A 332 -5.10 -2.09 17.07
CA THR A 332 -4.12 -1.19 16.45
C THR A 332 -2.72 -1.54 16.97
N ASP A 333 -1.75 -1.64 16.06
CA ASP A 333 -0.37 -1.90 16.43
C ASP A 333 0.16 -0.85 17.43
N GLY A 334 0.71 -1.31 18.56
CA GLY A 334 1.14 -0.44 19.64
C GLY A 334 2.33 0.46 19.29
N LYS A 335 3.26 -0.02 18.44
CA LYS A 335 4.38 0.80 17.93
C LYS A 335 3.83 1.93 17.06
N ARG A 336 2.83 1.65 16.22
CA ARG A 336 2.16 2.66 15.38
C ARG A 336 1.37 3.67 16.21
N VAL A 337 0.64 3.24 17.25
CA VAL A 337 -0.05 4.15 18.18
C VAL A 337 0.94 5.13 18.81
N ARG A 338 2.03 4.63 19.40
CA ARG A 338 3.06 5.47 20.03
C ARG A 338 3.66 6.46 19.05
N LYS A 339 4.06 5.99 17.86
CA LYS A 339 4.61 6.85 16.80
C LYS A 339 3.62 7.95 16.39
N LYS A 340 2.34 7.60 16.16
CA LYS A 340 1.32 8.56 15.73
C LYS A 340 1.00 9.59 16.83
N LEU A 341 1.02 9.20 18.10
CA LEU A 341 0.86 10.13 19.23
C LEU A 341 2.07 11.05 19.40
N ALA A 342 3.29 10.55 19.20
CA ALA A 342 4.50 11.37 19.22
C ALA A 342 4.48 12.45 18.12
N LEU A 343 4.14 12.06 16.89
CA LEU A 343 3.98 13.00 15.77
C LEU A 343 2.87 14.03 16.02
N LEU A 344 1.74 13.59 16.60
CA LEU A 344 0.66 14.51 16.99
C LEU A 344 1.11 15.48 18.08
N ASN A 345 1.87 15.02 19.08
CA ASN A 345 2.41 15.87 20.14
C ASN A 345 3.30 16.98 19.56
N GLU A 346 4.22 16.65 18.66
CA GLU A 346 5.09 17.65 18.01
C GLU A 346 4.30 18.59 17.11
N ARG A 347 3.32 18.08 16.35
CA ARG A 347 2.50 18.94 15.51
C ARG A 347 1.66 19.93 16.33
N LEU A 348 1.04 19.48 17.43
CA LEU A 348 0.29 20.35 18.33
C LEU A 348 1.20 21.38 19.02
N ARG A 349 2.45 21.01 19.34
CA ARG A 349 3.47 21.94 19.85
C ARG A 349 3.74 23.07 18.85
N GLY A 350 3.96 22.73 17.57
CA GLY A 350 4.20 23.73 16.52
C GLY A 350 2.99 24.63 16.24
N LEU A 351 1.77 24.09 16.37
CA LEU A 351 0.54 24.86 16.18
C LEU A 351 0.22 25.85 17.31
N ARG A 352 1.00 25.87 18.40
CA ARG A 352 0.81 26.81 19.51
C ARG A 352 0.77 28.27 19.06
N ALA A 353 1.63 28.64 18.11
CA ALA A 353 1.70 30.00 17.56
C ALA A 353 0.44 30.39 16.77
N GLN A 354 -0.25 29.41 16.17
CA GLN A 354 -1.45 29.63 15.35
C GLN A 354 -2.74 29.66 16.19
N GLY A 355 -2.65 29.40 17.50
CA GLY A 355 -3.77 29.50 18.43
C GLY A 355 -4.62 28.23 18.58
N GLY A 356 -5.54 28.28 19.56
CA GLY A 356 -6.30 27.10 19.99
C GLY A 356 -7.27 26.57 18.95
N ARG A 357 -7.88 27.44 18.14
CA ARG A 357 -8.79 27.03 17.05
C ARG A 357 -8.08 26.17 16.01
N ALA A 358 -6.86 26.56 15.61
CA ALA A 358 -6.05 25.79 14.66
C ALA A 358 -5.69 24.40 15.20
N MET A 359 -5.35 24.31 16.49
CA MET A 359 -5.05 23.04 17.15
C MET A 359 -6.27 22.10 17.21
N VAL A 360 -7.45 22.63 17.56
CA VAL A 360 -8.71 21.87 17.60
C VAL A 360 -9.08 21.38 16.20
N ALA A 361 -9.05 22.26 15.20
CA ALA A 361 -9.35 21.91 13.81
C ALA A 361 -8.40 20.81 13.27
N TYR A 362 -7.10 20.93 13.57
CA TYR A 362 -6.13 19.90 13.22
C TYR A 362 -6.44 18.56 13.91
N LEU A 363 -6.71 18.57 15.22
CA LEU A 363 -7.03 17.36 15.97
C LEU A 363 -8.27 16.66 15.40
N ILE A 364 -9.36 17.39 15.13
CA ILE A 364 -10.59 16.81 14.59
C ILE A 364 -10.32 16.10 13.27
N ARG A 365 -9.60 16.75 12.34
CA ARG A 365 -9.20 16.14 11.07
C ARG A 365 -8.32 14.91 11.26
N HIS A 366 -7.35 14.98 12.17
CA HIS A 366 -6.45 13.86 12.49
C HIS A 366 -7.20 12.65 13.09
N LEU A 367 -8.15 12.90 13.99
CA LEU A 367 -8.97 11.86 14.61
C LEU A 367 -9.94 11.23 13.60
N ARG A 368 -10.57 12.02 12.73
CA ARG A 368 -11.41 11.49 11.64
C ARG A 368 -10.62 10.51 10.77
N GLY A 369 -9.41 10.88 10.36
CA GLY A 369 -8.53 9.97 9.60
C GLY A 369 -8.12 8.72 10.39
N HIS A 370 -7.90 8.83 11.71
CA HIS A 370 -7.63 7.66 12.55
C HIS A 370 -8.84 6.72 12.61
N ILE A 371 -10.05 7.24 12.83
CA ILE A 371 -11.28 6.45 12.89
C ILE A 371 -11.57 5.80 11.53
N GLN A 372 -11.38 6.52 10.43
CA GLN A 372 -11.62 6.00 9.09
C GLN A 372 -10.78 4.73 8.83
N TYR A 373 -9.52 4.70 9.25
CA TYR A 373 -8.67 3.54 9.01
C TYR A 373 -8.78 2.46 10.10
N TYR A 374 -8.70 2.85 11.38
CA TYR A 374 -8.61 1.91 12.51
C TYR A 374 -9.96 1.56 13.13
N GLY A 375 -11.05 2.22 12.72
CA GLY A 375 -12.43 1.89 13.09
C GLY A 375 -12.89 0.59 12.43
N VAL A 376 -12.30 -0.53 12.84
CA VAL A 376 -12.59 -1.86 12.33
C VAL A 376 -13.23 -2.73 13.41
N SER A 377 -14.04 -3.72 13.02
CA SER A 377 -14.69 -4.61 13.97
C SER A 377 -13.67 -5.28 14.92
N GLY A 378 -14.00 -5.29 16.22
CA GLY A 378 -13.10 -5.76 17.30
C GLY A 378 -12.12 -4.73 17.86
N ASN A 379 -11.90 -3.57 17.22
CA ASN A 379 -10.89 -2.58 17.65
C ASN A 379 -11.46 -1.30 18.31
N SER A 380 -12.74 -1.31 18.74
CA SER A 380 -13.40 -0.12 19.31
C SER A 380 -12.66 0.44 20.53
N ARG A 381 -12.17 -0.43 21.42
CA ARG A 381 -11.37 -0.02 22.59
C ARG A 381 -10.07 0.68 22.19
N GLY A 382 -9.39 0.18 21.17
CA GLY A 382 -8.16 0.78 20.64
C GLY A 382 -8.38 2.18 20.08
N VAL A 383 -9.47 2.36 19.32
CA VAL A 383 -9.87 3.66 18.79
C VAL A 383 -10.24 4.64 19.92
N SER A 384 -11.08 4.21 20.88
CA SER A 384 -11.45 5.05 22.03
C SER A 384 -10.25 5.46 22.86
N GLY A 385 -9.33 4.52 23.15
CA GLY A 385 -8.09 4.81 23.86
C GLY A 385 -7.19 5.81 23.12
N TYR A 386 -7.11 5.69 21.79
CA TYR A 386 -6.38 6.66 20.96
C TYR A 386 -7.00 8.06 21.02
N LEU A 387 -8.32 8.16 20.86
CA LEU A 387 -9.06 9.42 20.95
C LEU A 387 -8.83 10.10 22.30
N TYR A 388 -8.90 9.34 23.39
CA TYR A 388 -8.64 9.84 24.74
C TYR A 388 -7.22 10.38 24.88
N ALA A 389 -6.20 9.60 24.48
CA ALA A 389 -4.80 10.01 24.55
C ALA A 389 -4.51 11.26 23.70
N ALA A 390 -5.04 11.31 22.48
CA ALA A 390 -4.89 12.46 21.58
C ALA A 390 -5.57 13.72 22.11
N THR A 391 -6.74 13.57 22.74
CA THR A 391 -7.46 14.65 23.43
C THR A 391 -6.67 15.16 24.64
N GLY A 392 -6.00 14.26 25.36
CA GLY A 392 -5.05 14.58 26.42
C GLY A 392 -3.86 15.45 25.94
N LEU A 393 -3.34 15.17 24.74
CA LEU A 393 -2.28 15.99 24.15
C LEU A 393 -2.75 17.41 23.81
N LEU A 394 -3.99 17.56 23.30
CA LEU A 394 -4.59 18.87 23.06
C LEU A 394 -4.74 19.66 24.37
N PHE A 395 -5.26 19.02 25.41
CA PHE A 395 -5.37 19.62 26.75
C PHE A 395 -4.02 20.11 27.28
N LYS A 396 -2.99 19.27 27.19
CA LYS A 396 -1.61 19.61 27.58
C LYS A 396 -1.14 20.89 26.88
N TRP A 397 -1.30 20.97 25.57
CA TRP A 397 -0.74 22.10 24.80
C TRP A 397 -1.57 23.38 24.88
N LEU A 398 -2.89 23.29 25.02
CA LEU A 398 -3.72 24.47 25.30
C LEU A 398 -3.39 25.10 26.64
N ASN A 399 -3.17 24.30 27.69
CA ASN A 399 -2.76 24.78 29.01
C ASN A 399 -1.31 25.27 29.08
N ARG A 400 -0.45 24.91 28.12
CA ARG A 400 0.94 25.39 28.03
C ARG A 400 1.10 26.63 27.15
N ARG A 401 0.00 27.20 26.65
CA ARG A 401 0.04 28.41 25.81
C ARG A 401 0.21 29.70 26.63
N SER A 402 -0.32 29.73 27.85
CA SER A 402 -0.23 30.86 28.78
C SER A 402 0.51 30.42 30.05
N GLN A 403 1.14 31.38 30.74
CA GLN A 403 1.79 31.16 32.04
C GLN A 403 0.77 30.83 33.16
N ARG A 404 -0.54 30.98 32.91
CA ARG A 404 -1.61 30.59 33.85
C ARG A 404 -2.26 29.28 33.39
N ARG A 405 -2.34 28.28 34.28
CA ARG A 405 -3.20 27.10 34.08
C ARG A 405 -4.66 27.55 34.15
N SER A 406 -5.33 27.66 33.00
CA SER A 406 -6.68 28.23 32.89
C SER A 406 -7.79 27.19 32.77
N LEU A 407 -7.50 25.96 32.30
CA LEU A 407 -8.51 24.95 31.99
C LEU A 407 -8.33 23.68 32.82
N THR A 408 -9.33 23.35 33.63
CA THR A 408 -9.46 22.02 34.25
C THR A 408 -9.90 20.99 33.22
N TRP A 409 -9.58 19.70 33.43
CA TRP A 409 -10.00 18.63 32.53
C TRP A 409 -11.53 18.60 32.34
N LYS A 410 -12.29 18.78 33.44
CA LYS A 410 -13.76 18.84 33.42
C LYS A 410 -14.28 19.95 32.49
N ARG A 411 -13.78 21.18 32.64
CA ARG A 411 -14.19 22.32 31.80
C ARG A 411 -13.76 22.14 30.34
N PHE A 412 -12.52 21.72 30.12
CA PHE A 412 -11.99 21.45 28.79
C PHE A 412 -12.82 20.38 28.06
N TYR A 413 -13.08 19.25 28.72
CA TYR A 413 -13.79 18.13 28.12
C TYR A 413 -15.25 18.49 27.83
N ALA A 414 -15.92 19.27 28.70
CA ALA A 414 -17.27 19.75 28.45
C ALA A 414 -17.38 20.59 27.16
N VAL A 415 -16.37 21.42 26.87
CA VAL A 415 -16.33 22.28 25.67
C VAL A 415 -15.92 21.50 24.42
N ILE A 416 -14.92 20.62 24.53
CA ILE A 416 -14.32 19.96 23.37
C ILE A 416 -15.08 18.69 22.96
N LYS A 417 -15.65 17.94 23.91
CA LYS A 417 -16.34 16.66 23.63
C LYS A 417 -17.40 16.77 22.51
N PRO A 418 -18.27 17.80 22.45
CA PRO A 418 -19.24 17.93 21.37
C PRO A 418 -18.62 18.11 19.98
N MET A 419 -17.39 18.64 19.91
CA MET A 419 -16.67 18.88 18.66
C MET A 419 -15.87 17.66 18.18
N LEU A 420 -15.53 16.74 19.09
CA LEU A 420 -14.70 15.58 18.77
C LEU A 420 -15.51 14.51 18.03
N PRO A 421 -14.91 13.84 17.03
CA PRO A 421 -15.55 12.69 16.43
C PRO A 421 -15.67 11.54 17.44
N THR A 422 -16.76 10.78 17.36
CA THR A 422 -17.00 9.62 18.22
C THR A 422 -16.25 8.38 17.71
N ALA A 423 -15.81 7.53 18.63
CA ALA A 423 -15.25 6.24 18.28
C ALA A 423 -16.35 5.36 17.67
N ARG A 424 -16.21 5.01 16.40
CA ARG A 424 -17.17 4.18 15.67
C ARG A 424 -16.45 3.15 14.82
N ILE A 425 -17.12 2.02 14.60
CA ILE A 425 -16.69 1.03 13.62
C ILE A 425 -17.20 1.47 12.25
N ILE A 426 -16.28 1.67 11.31
CA ILE A 426 -16.52 2.04 9.92
C ILE A 426 -16.50 0.81 9.03
N HIS A 427 -15.60 -0.13 9.32
CA HIS A 427 -15.37 -1.32 8.51
C HIS A 427 -15.71 -2.58 9.29
N ASP A 428 -16.71 -3.32 8.82
CA ASP A 428 -16.95 -4.67 9.33
C ASP A 428 -16.02 -5.67 8.64
N LEU A 429 -15.18 -6.30 9.45
CA LEU A 429 -14.19 -7.29 9.05
C LEU A 429 -14.48 -8.67 9.65
N TYR A 430 -15.66 -8.87 10.27
CA TYR A 430 -16.03 -10.20 10.71
C TYR A 430 -16.31 -11.09 9.49
N PRO A 431 -15.86 -12.35 9.52
CA PRO A 431 -16.05 -13.26 8.41
C PRO A 431 -17.55 -13.53 8.23
N VAL A 432 -18.00 -13.51 6.97
CA VAL A 432 -19.33 -13.99 6.63
C VAL A 432 -19.34 -15.51 6.87
N PRO A 433 -20.39 -16.07 7.51
CA PRO A 433 -20.46 -17.51 7.72
C PRO A 433 -20.39 -18.30 6.42
N TRP A 434 -19.74 -19.47 6.45
CA TRP A 434 -19.49 -20.28 5.25
C TRP A 434 -20.78 -20.72 4.50
N TRP A 435 -21.91 -20.80 5.20
CA TRP A 435 -23.21 -21.13 4.59
C TRP A 435 -23.88 -19.93 3.89
N LYS A 436 -23.44 -18.69 4.17
CA LYS A 436 -23.90 -17.48 3.47
C LYS A 436 -23.04 -17.15 2.24
N THR A 437 -21.85 -17.71 2.12
CA THR A 437 -20.97 -17.56 0.95
C THR A 437 -21.28 -18.55 -0.18
N GLN A 438 -22.17 -19.54 0.03
CA GLN A 438 -22.55 -20.52 -1.01
C GLN A 438 -23.52 -19.98 -2.09
N ALA A 439 -24.11 -18.80 -1.89
CA ALA A 439 -24.87 -18.13 -2.94
C ALA A 439 -23.92 -17.30 -3.82
N GLY A 440 -23.30 -17.95 -4.81
CA GLY A 440 -22.87 -17.27 -6.04
C GLY A 440 -21.42 -16.79 -6.15
N SER A 441 -20.45 -17.34 -5.42
CA SER A 441 -19.04 -17.10 -5.74
C SER A 441 -18.23 -18.41 -5.71
N ARG A 442 -18.30 -19.15 -6.82
CA ARG A 442 -17.13 -19.90 -7.28
C ARG A 442 -16.07 -18.83 -7.57
N MET A 443 -15.23 -18.54 -6.58
CA MET A 443 -13.91 -17.93 -6.79
C MET A 443 -13.16 -18.87 -7.73
N VAL A 444 -13.05 -18.48 -9.00
CA VAL A 444 -12.18 -19.04 -10.04
C VAL A 444 -11.05 -18.07 -10.26
#